data_AF-A0A972FRT3-F1
#
_entry.id   AF-A0A972FRT3-F1
#
_cell.length_a   1.000
_cell.length_b   1.000
_cell.length_c   1.000
_cell.angle_alpha   90.00
_cell.angle_beta   90.00
_cell.angle_gamma   90.00
#
_symmetry.space_group_name_H-M   'P 1'
#
loop_
_entity.id
_entity.type
_entity.pdbx_description
1 polymer ?
#
loop_
_entity_poly.entity_id
_entity_poly.type
_entity_poly.pdbx_seq_one_letter_code
_entity_poly.pdbx_strand_id
1 'polypeptide(L)'
;MAVALIPGKFADKALEPVIKKLDKVELPGTKALTAAKASLMKKHKVACFKKNKKGSDVEYDRQLQGQQDGINKMSVKEYLDNRESYKAIGRKGTGQAQDKARKNFKEDLIKEYNDELLAEGEYIGQEALDKATELALNDMNTLNALHNPDMIAGGNDVVFDLGDASVNQSIGSQWKTNGGETLSRVDLMDIEAKKALEELGPDTLMDVDLHRCK
;
A
#
# COMPACT_ATOMS: atom_id res chain seq x y z
N MET A 1 -21.35 -27.59 -21.47
CA MET A 1 -21.76 -26.18 -21.40
C MET A 1 -20.54 -25.42 -20.89
N ALA A 2 -19.96 -24.53 -21.68
CA ALA A 2 -18.85 -23.70 -21.20
C ALA A 2 -19.43 -22.62 -20.28
N VAL A 3 -19.24 -22.77 -18.97
CA VAL A 3 -19.50 -21.68 -18.02
C VAL A 3 -18.43 -20.64 -18.29
N ALA A 4 -18.83 -19.51 -18.88
CA ALA A 4 -17.92 -18.39 -19.09
C ALA A 4 -17.45 -17.90 -17.71
N LEU A 5 -16.18 -18.14 -17.40
CA LEU A 5 -15.48 -17.56 -16.26
C LEU A 5 -15.57 -16.03 -16.36
N ILE A 6 -16.26 -15.40 -15.41
CA ILE A 6 -16.37 -13.95 -15.31
C ILE A 6 -15.02 -13.42 -14.82
N PRO A 7 -14.27 -12.64 -15.62
CA PRO A 7 -13.04 -12.01 -15.17
C PRO A 7 -13.37 -11.12 -13.95
N GLY A 8 -12.73 -11.38 -12.80
CA GLY A 8 -12.91 -10.63 -11.55
C GLY A 8 -13.59 -11.40 -10.41
N LYS A 9 -14.39 -12.44 -10.68
CA LYS A 9 -15.11 -13.16 -9.60
C LYS A 9 -14.20 -14.03 -8.72
N PHE A 10 -13.09 -14.50 -9.30
CA PHE A 10 -12.03 -15.21 -8.60
C PHE A 10 -11.03 -14.23 -7.97
N ALA A 11 -10.71 -13.12 -8.64
CA ALA A 11 -9.79 -12.10 -8.13
C ALA A 11 -10.24 -11.49 -6.80
N ASP A 12 -11.50 -11.02 -6.69
CA ASP A 12 -11.99 -10.42 -5.44
C ASP A 12 -12.02 -11.43 -4.27
N LYS A 13 -12.29 -12.70 -4.56
CA LYS A 13 -12.42 -13.76 -3.54
C LYS A 13 -11.08 -14.37 -3.12
N ALA A 14 -10.11 -14.43 -4.03
CA ALA A 14 -8.75 -14.91 -3.78
C ALA A 14 -7.84 -13.79 -3.21
N LEU A 15 -8.08 -12.52 -3.55
CA LEU A 15 -7.32 -11.40 -2.98
C LEU A 15 -7.56 -11.22 -1.48
N GLU A 16 -8.80 -11.38 -1.01
CA GLU A 16 -9.14 -11.23 0.42
C GLU A 16 -8.29 -12.11 1.36
N PRO A 17 -8.14 -13.44 1.14
CA PRO A 17 -7.33 -14.30 2.01
C PRO A 17 -5.81 -14.09 1.87
N VAL A 18 -5.27 -13.75 0.69
CA VAL A 18 -3.84 -13.39 0.52
C VAL A 18 -3.50 -12.14 1.35
N ILE A 19 -4.31 -11.09 1.22
CA ILE A 19 -4.14 -9.82 1.96
C ILE A 19 -4.15 -10.10 3.47
N LYS A 20 -5.09 -10.94 3.94
CA LYS A 20 -5.23 -11.29 5.35
C LYS A 20 -4.10 -12.17 5.91
N LYS A 21 -3.36 -12.90 5.04
CA LYS A 21 -2.15 -13.64 5.42
C LYS A 21 -0.92 -12.73 5.43
N LEU A 22 -0.82 -11.77 4.51
CA LEU A 22 0.24 -10.75 4.49
C LEU A 22 0.20 -9.86 5.74
N ASP A 23 -0.99 -9.52 6.23
CA ASP A 23 -1.17 -8.84 7.54
C ASP A 23 -0.53 -9.57 8.72
N LYS A 24 -0.27 -10.88 8.60
CA LYS A 24 0.31 -11.73 9.65
C LYS A 24 1.81 -12.00 9.48
N VAL A 25 2.43 -11.50 8.41
CA VAL A 25 3.88 -11.61 8.22
C VAL A 25 4.56 -10.54 9.06
N GLU A 26 5.12 -10.96 10.18
CA GLU A 26 5.91 -10.09 11.06
C GLU A 26 7.17 -9.63 10.32
N LEU A 27 7.33 -8.31 10.24
CA LEU A 27 8.35 -7.61 9.45
C LEU A 27 9.77 -7.96 9.94
N PRO A 28 10.67 -8.47 9.07
CA PRO A 28 12.09 -8.52 9.40
C PRO A 28 12.69 -7.13 9.22
N GLY A 29 12.79 -6.36 10.30
CA GLY A 29 13.50 -5.07 10.26
C GLY A 29 13.15 -4.07 11.36
N THR A 30 12.17 -4.32 12.22
CA THR A 30 11.94 -3.44 13.37
C THR A 30 13.01 -3.72 14.42
N LYS A 31 14.01 -2.84 14.53
CA LYS A 31 14.61 -2.63 15.86
C LYS A 31 13.44 -2.22 16.73
N ALA A 32 13.02 -3.11 17.62
CA ALA A 32 12.01 -2.81 18.61
C ALA A 32 12.44 -1.50 19.30
N LEU A 33 11.69 -0.43 19.05
CA LEU A 33 11.77 0.77 19.85
C LEU A 33 11.50 0.29 21.27
N THR A 34 12.56 0.22 22.06
CA THR A 34 12.45 -0.01 23.50
C THR A 34 11.46 1.01 24.01
N ALA A 35 10.40 0.54 24.65
CA ALA A 35 9.20 1.28 25.07
C ALA A 35 9.49 2.45 26.06
N ALA A 36 10.29 3.43 25.66
CA ALA A 36 10.03 4.80 26.01
C ALA A 36 8.65 5.11 25.43
N LYS A 37 7.75 5.74 26.20
CA LYS A 37 6.44 6.17 25.70
C LYS A 37 6.67 7.06 24.47
N ALA A 38 6.59 6.49 23.27
CA ALA A 38 6.63 7.26 22.05
C ALA A 38 5.42 8.20 22.08
N SER A 39 5.68 9.50 22.17
CA SER A 39 4.65 10.52 22.03
C SER A 39 4.07 10.44 20.62
N LEU A 40 2.76 10.63 20.47
CA LEU A 40 2.17 10.88 19.15
C LEU A 40 2.18 12.39 18.91
N MET A 41 2.46 12.79 17.68
CA MET A 41 2.19 14.17 17.27
C MET A 41 0.70 14.48 17.36
N LYS A 42 0.35 15.76 17.34
CA LYS A 42 -1.05 16.15 17.22
C LYS A 42 -1.63 15.61 15.91
N LYS A 43 -2.78 14.90 16.01
CA LYS A 43 -3.48 14.35 14.85
C LYS A 43 -3.68 15.40 13.75
N HIS A 44 -3.08 15.14 12.59
CA HIS A 44 -3.22 15.97 11.40
C HIS A 44 -4.26 15.38 10.45
N LYS A 45 -5.40 16.07 10.31
CA LYS A 45 -6.44 15.66 9.38
C LYS A 45 -6.09 16.12 7.96
N VAL A 46 -5.62 15.20 7.12
CA VAL A 46 -5.24 15.50 5.75
C VAL A 46 -6.49 15.76 4.92
N ALA A 47 -6.42 16.72 3.99
CA ALA A 47 -7.51 17.00 3.06
C ALA A 47 -7.95 15.70 2.34
N CYS A 48 -9.26 15.48 2.21
CA CYS A 48 -9.81 14.23 1.69
C CYS A 48 -9.30 13.91 0.27
N PHE A 49 -9.20 12.63 -0.06
CA PHE A 49 -8.76 12.17 -1.39
C PHE A 49 -9.96 11.94 -2.29
N LYS A 50 -9.97 12.57 -3.46
CA LYS A 50 -11.03 12.41 -4.45
C LYS A 50 -10.82 11.12 -5.22
N LYS A 51 -11.80 10.22 -5.15
CA LYS A 51 -11.78 8.97 -5.89
C LYS A 51 -11.79 9.19 -7.40
N ASN A 52 -11.06 8.34 -8.12
CA ASN A 52 -11.20 8.19 -9.56
C ASN A 52 -12.48 7.40 -9.93
N LYS A 53 -12.79 7.35 -11.22
CA LYS A 53 -13.91 6.55 -11.76
C LYS A 53 -13.64 5.04 -11.76
N LYS A 54 -12.39 4.64 -11.59
CA LYS A 54 -11.93 3.24 -11.59
C LYS A 54 -11.74 2.76 -10.15
N GLY A 55 -11.76 1.45 -9.91
CA GLY A 55 -11.66 0.87 -8.56
C GLY A 55 -12.94 1.02 -7.74
N SER A 56 -13.12 0.11 -6.77
CA SER A 56 -14.25 0.16 -5.83
C SER A 56 -14.00 1.19 -4.73
N ASP A 57 -15.06 1.60 -4.03
CA ASP A 57 -14.94 2.45 -2.84
C ASP A 57 -14.13 1.72 -1.75
N VAL A 58 -14.39 0.42 -1.59
CA VAL A 58 -13.70 -0.45 -0.62
C VAL A 58 -12.19 -0.49 -0.90
N GLU A 59 -11.78 -0.72 -2.15
CA GLU A 59 -10.35 -0.78 -2.50
C GLU A 59 -9.66 0.59 -2.31
N TYR A 60 -10.36 1.68 -2.61
CA TYR A 60 -9.84 3.02 -2.40
C TYR A 60 -9.61 3.31 -0.91
N ASP A 61 -10.60 2.99 -0.08
CA ASP A 61 -10.54 3.21 1.37
C ASP A 61 -9.47 2.28 2.00
N ARG A 62 -9.35 1.04 1.51
CA ARG A 62 -8.29 0.10 1.93
C ARG A 62 -6.89 0.61 1.64
N GLN A 63 -6.64 1.10 0.42
CA GLN A 63 -5.32 1.64 0.06
C GLN A 63 -4.98 2.93 0.82
N LEU A 64 -5.97 3.80 1.09
CA LEU A 64 -5.76 4.96 1.97
C LEU A 64 -5.40 4.53 3.40
N GLN A 65 -6.09 3.52 3.93
CA GLN A 65 -5.79 2.98 5.27
C GLN A 65 -4.38 2.40 5.33
N GLY A 66 -3.97 1.61 4.32
CA GLY A 66 -2.62 1.08 4.24
C GLY A 66 -1.54 2.18 4.23
N GLN A 67 -1.77 3.26 3.48
CA GLN A 67 -0.87 4.42 3.48
C GLN A 67 -0.86 5.13 4.84
N GLN A 68 -2.02 5.33 5.46
CA GLN A 68 -2.13 5.93 6.79
C GLN A 68 -1.36 5.12 7.84
N ASP A 69 -1.55 3.80 7.86
CA ASP A 69 -0.91 2.91 8.82
C ASP A 69 0.61 2.88 8.60
N GLY A 70 1.05 2.91 7.34
CA GLY A 70 2.46 3.06 7.00
C GLY A 70 3.05 4.36 7.53
N ILE A 71 2.36 5.50 7.31
CA ILE A 71 2.80 6.81 7.81
C ILE A 71 2.86 6.82 9.34
N ASN A 72 1.80 6.37 10.00
CA ASN A 72 1.66 6.43 11.47
C ASN A 72 2.57 5.45 12.22
N LYS A 73 3.21 4.50 11.53
CA LYS A 73 4.25 3.63 12.10
C LYS A 73 5.64 4.27 12.11
N MET A 74 5.83 5.39 11.43
CA MET A 74 7.11 6.10 11.41
C MET A 74 7.18 7.15 12.51
N SER A 75 8.40 7.38 13.01
CA SER A 75 8.70 8.59 13.74
C SER A 75 8.69 9.82 12.82
N VAL A 76 8.50 11.00 13.41
CA VAL A 76 8.53 12.30 12.70
C VAL A 76 9.90 12.52 12.06
N LYS A 77 10.98 12.04 12.68
CA LYS A 77 12.33 12.11 12.10
C LYS A 77 12.45 11.20 10.87
N GLU A 78 12.05 9.94 10.98
CA GLU A 78 12.09 9.00 9.84
C GLU A 78 11.25 9.52 8.66
N TYR A 79 10.06 10.03 8.95
CA TYR A 79 9.21 10.68 7.93
C TYR A 79 9.97 11.81 7.21
N LEU A 80 10.58 12.74 7.96
CA LEU A 80 11.29 13.89 7.39
C LEU A 80 12.54 13.49 6.59
N ASP A 81 13.33 12.53 7.09
CA ASP A 81 14.51 11.99 6.40
C ASP A 81 14.10 11.31 5.07
N ASN A 82 12.99 10.56 5.07
CA ASN A 82 12.46 9.93 3.86
C ASN A 82 11.93 10.96 2.87
N ARG A 83 11.30 12.05 3.35
CA ARG A 83 10.86 13.18 2.53
C ARG A 83 12.02 13.93 1.89
N GLU A 84 13.11 14.15 2.63
CA GLU A 84 14.34 14.73 2.09
C GLU A 84 14.96 13.83 1.01
N SER A 85 15.08 12.53 1.30
CA SER A 85 15.57 11.53 0.35
C SER A 85 14.73 11.52 -0.94
N TYR A 86 13.40 11.50 -0.83
CA TYR A 86 12.51 11.58 -1.99
C TYR A 86 12.71 12.87 -2.80
N LYS A 87 12.91 14.03 -2.14
CA LYS A 87 13.20 15.29 -2.84
C LYS A 87 14.53 15.25 -3.59
N ALA A 88 15.55 14.59 -3.03
CA ALA A 88 16.88 14.50 -3.61
C ALA A 88 16.95 13.52 -4.80
N ILE A 89 16.37 12.32 -4.67
CA ILE A 89 16.55 11.23 -5.64
C ILE A 89 15.25 10.73 -6.29
N GLY A 90 14.09 11.24 -5.87
CA GLY A 90 12.79 10.81 -6.37
C GLY A 90 12.55 9.32 -6.10
N ARG A 91 12.27 8.56 -7.16
CA ARG A 91 12.08 7.10 -7.14
C ARG A 91 13.30 6.32 -7.66
N LYS A 92 14.48 6.94 -7.74
CA LYS A 92 15.68 6.24 -8.23
C LYS A 92 16.08 5.16 -7.24
N GLY A 93 16.34 3.95 -7.75
CA GLY A 93 16.79 2.80 -6.95
C GLY A 93 15.69 1.83 -6.50
N THR A 94 14.42 2.14 -6.73
CA THR A 94 13.29 1.37 -6.17
C THR A 94 12.81 0.18 -6.99
N GLY A 95 13.34 0.04 -8.21
CA GLY A 95 12.89 -1.00 -9.14
C GLY A 95 13.12 -2.40 -8.60
N GLN A 96 14.23 -2.64 -7.88
CA GLN A 96 14.57 -3.99 -7.41
C GLN A 96 13.63 -4.50 -6.31
N ALA A 97 13.27 -3.66 -5.34
CA ALA A 97 12.32 -4.06 -4.31
C ALA A 97 10.91 -4.24 -4.89
N GLN A 98 10.52 -3.36 -5.82
CA GLN A 98 9.27 -3.47 -6.56
C GLN A 98 9.18 -4.79 -7.34
N ASP A 99 10.22 -5.13 -8.09
CA ASP A 99 10.28 -6.36 -8.89
C ASP A 99 10.24 -7.62 -8.00
N LYS A 100 10.97 -7.60 -6.89
CA LYS A 100 10.98 -8.71 -5.92
C LYS A 100 9.60 -8.92 -5.31
N ALA A 101 8.93 -7.85 -4.88
CA ALA A 101 7.61 -7.95 -4.29
C ALA A 101 6.56 -8.45 -5.29
N ARG A 102 6.60 -7.94 -6.53
CA ARG A 102 5.74 -8.42 -7.62
C ARG A 102 5.98 -9.90 -7.94
N LYS A 103 7.23 -10.36 -7.88
CA LYS A 103 7.58 -11.77 -8.10
C LYS A 103 6.98 -12.66 -6.99
N ASN A 104 7.22 -12.31 -5.73
CA ASN A 104 6.72 -13.09 -4.59
C ASN A 104 5.19 -13.17 -4.60
N PHE A 105 4.51 -12.03 -4.81
CA PHE A 105 3.05 -12.01 -4.84
C PHE A 105 2.47 -12.83 -6.00
N LYS A 106 3.12 -12.79 -7.16
CA LYS A 106 2.73 -13.66 -8.28
C LYS A 106 2.84 -15.13 -7.90
N GLU A 107 3.90 -15.54 -7.21
CA GLU A 107 4.07 -16.92 -6.73
C GLU A 107 2.96 -17.30 -5.74
N ASP A 108 2.58 -16.40 -4.84
CA ASP A 108 1.48 -16.61 -3.89
C ASP A 108 0.12 -16.73 -4.61
N LEU A 109 -0.18 -15.86 -5.58
CA LEU A 109 -1.40 -15.95 -6.39
C LEU A 109 -1.50 -17.26 -7.16
N ILE A 110 -0.39 -17.69 -7.79
CA ILE A 110 -0.35 -18.98 -8.51
C ILE A 110 -0.69 -20.11 -7.54
N LYS A 111 -0.12 -20.08 -6.34
CA LYS A 111 -0.38 -21.09 -5.33
C LYS A 111 -1.86 -21.10 -4.92
N GLU A 112 -2.43 -19.95 -4.61
CA GLU A 112 -3.82 -19.89 -4.15
C GLU A 112 -4.80 -20.28 -5.26
N TYR A 113 -4.62 -19.79 -6.49
CA TYR A 113 -5.46 -20.22 -7.60
C TYR A 113 -5.33 -21.70 -7.89
N ASN A 114 -4.13 -22.27 -7.81
CA ASN A 114 -3.96 -23.70 -7.99
C ASN A 114 -4.69 -24.48 -6.89
N ASP A 115 -4.59 -24.05 -5.62
CA ASP A 115 -5.29 -24.69 -4.50
C ASP A 115 -6.82 -24.62 -4.67
N GLU A 116 -7.36 -23.48 -5.13
CA GLU A 116 -8.80 -23.30 -5.40
C GLU A 116 -9.27 -24.17 -6.57
N LEU A 117 -8.58 -24.14 -7.72
CA LEU A 117 -8.95 -24.91 -8.90
C LEU A 117 -8.92 -26.41 -8.65
N LEU A 118 -7.95 -26.88 -7.86
CA LEU A 118 -7.89 -28.28 -7.41
C LEU A 118 -9.03 -28.63 -6.44
N ALA A 119 -9.40 -27.72 -5.53
CA ALA A 119 -10.50 -27.93 -4.59
C ALA A 119 -11.87 -27.96 -5.27
N GLU A 120 -12.05 -27.17 -6.34
CA GLU A 120 -13.27 -27.17 -7.15
C GLU A 120 -13.36 -28.42 -8.05
N GLY A 121 -12.22 -29.08 -8.32
CA GLY A 121 -12.15 -30.34 -9.06
C GLY A 121 -12.41 -30.21 -10.56
N GLU A 122 -12.51 -28.99 -11.08
CA GLU A 122 -12.67 -28.70 -12.51
C GLU A 122 -11.35 -28.90 -13.29
N TYR A 123 -10.21 -28.72 -12.61
CA TYR A 123 -8.87 -28.87 -13.17
C TYR A 123 -8.02 -29.80 -12.30
N ILE A 124 -7.09 -30.53 -12.91
CA ILE A 124 -6.22 -31.48 -12.19
C ILE A 124 -4.74 -31.35 -12.60
N GLY A 125 -3.85 -31.55 -11.64
CA GLY A 125 -2.41 -31.62 -11.87
C GLY A 125 -1.87 -30.39 -12.60
N GLN A 126 -1.18 -30.62 -13.71
CA GLN A 126 -0.54 -29.55 -14.50
C GLN A 126 -1.56 -28.56 -15.10
N GLU A 127 -2.76 -29.01 -15.44
CA GLU A 127 -3.79 -28.15 -16.04
C GLU A 127 -4.26 -27.06 -15.05
N ALA A 128 -4.39 -27.42 -13.77
CA ALA A 128 -4.73 -26.46 -12.72
C ALA A 128 -3.61 -25.43 -12.52
N LEU A 129 -2.35 -25.86 -12.59
CA LEU A 129 -1.19 -24.98 -12.43
C LEU A 129 -1.05 -24.00 -13.61
N ASP A 130 -1.25 -24.47 -14.83
CA ASP A 130 -1.22 -23.64 -16.04
C ASP A 130 -2.34 -22.59 -15.98
N LYS A 131 -3.55 -23.01 -15.56
CA LYS A 131 -4.68 -22.10 -15.41
C LYS A 131 -4.48 -21.09 -14.29
N ALA A 132 -3.95 -21.52 -13.15
CA ALA A 132 -3.59 -20.66 -12.03
C ALA A 132 -2.54 -19.61 -12.43
N THR A 133 -1.56 -20.01 -13.26
CA THR A 133 -0.56 -19.10 -13.81
C THR A 133 -1.17 -18.06 -14.73
N GLU A 134 -2.09 -18.46 -15.61
CA GLU A 134 -2.83 -17.52 -16.47
C GLU A 134 -3.62 -16.50 -15.65
N LEU A 135 -4.38 -16.97 -14.65
CA LEU A 135 -5.18 -16.11 -13.77
C LEU A 135 -4.29 -15.13 -12.99
N ALA A 136 -3.21 -15.62 -12.37
CA ALA A 136 -2.25 -14.80 -11.66
C ALA A 136 -1.62 -13.73 -12.56
N LEU A 137 -1.24 -14.07 -13.79
CA LEU A 137 -0.69 -13.10 -14.75
C LEU A 137 -1.71 -12.02 -15.13
N ASN A 138 -2.97 -12.40 -15.32
CA ASN A 138 -4.05 -11.46 -15.63
C ASN A 138 -4.25 -10.45 -14.49
N ASP A 139 -4.24 -10.89 -13.24
CA ASP A 139 -4.36 -9.99 -12.08
C ASP A 139 -3.11 -9.15 -11.87
N MET A 140 -1.92 -9.72 -12.06
CA MET A 140 -0.67 -8.97 -11.98
C MET A 140 -0.59 -7.81 -12.99
N ASN A 141 -1.39 -7.84 -14.07
CA ASN A 141 -1.48 -6.73 -15.03
C ASN A 141 -2.30 -5.53 -14.50
N THR A 142 -3.19 -5.74 -13.53
CA THR A 142 -4.04 -4.69 -12.95
C THR A 142 -3.54 -4.22 -11.58
N LEU A 143 -2.68 -5.01 -10.93
CA LEU A 143 -2.13 -4.74 -9.61
C LEU A 143 -0.77 -4.04 -9.66
N ASN A 144 -0.55 -3.09 -8.74
CA ASN A 144 0.75 -2.48 -8.46
C ASN A 144 1.22 -2.79 -7.05
N ALA A 145 2.54 -2.89 -6.90
CA ALA A 145 3.19 -2.83 -5.60
C ALA A 145 2.82 -1.53 -4.88
N LEU A 146 2.29 -1.66 -3.67
CA LEU A 146 1.96 -0.55 -2.79
C LEU A 146 3.13 -0.32 -1.84
N HIS A 147 3.67 0.90 -1.88
CA HIS A 147 4.54 1.41 -0.83
C HIS A 147 3.64 1.99 0.25
N ASN A 148 3.72 1.44 1.47
CA ASN A 148 2.98 1.94 2.64
C ASN A 148 4.01 2.28 3.73
N PRO A 149 4.46 3.54 3.87
CA PRO A 149 3.88 4.77 3.30
C PRO A 149 4.13 4.93 1.80
N ASP A 150 3.28 5.70 1.10
CA ASP A 150 3.61 6.14 -0.27
C ASP A 150 4.93 6.91 -0.22
N MET A 151 5.85 6.62 -1.14
CA MET A 151 7.15 7.27 -1.20
C MET A 151 7.07 8.81 -1.24
N ILE A 152 6.01 9.35 -1.86
CA ILE A 152 5.76 10.80 -1.89
C ILE A 152 5.44 11.29 -0.48
N ALA A 153 4.74 10.50 0.33
CA ALA A 153 4.41 10.78 1.73
C ALA A 153 5.45 10.23 2.73
N GLY A 154 6.71 9.99 2.30
CA GLY A 154 7.79 9.57 3.20
C GLY A 154 7.97 8.05 3.31
N GLY A 155 7.48 7.28 2.35
CA GLY A 155 7.72 5.84 2.24
C GLY A 155 9.16 5.43 1.96
N ASN A 156 9.62 4.37 2.63
CA ASN A 156 10.80 3.61 2.23
C ASN A 156 10.48 2.69 1.03
N ASP A 157 11.53 2.20 0.35
CA ASP A 157 11.43 1.22 -0.73
C ASP A 157 11.10 -0.19 -0.23
N VAL A 158 10.02 -0.29 0.55
CA VAL A 158 9.46 -1.54 1.05
C VAL A 158 8.03 -1.62 0.51
N VAL A 159 7.75 -2.72 -0.18
CA VAL A 159 6.41 -3.02 -0.67
C VAL A 159 5.72 -3.85 0.39
N PHE A 160 4.61 -3.34 0.90
CA PHE A 160 3.87 -3.98 1.99
C PHE A 160 2.70 -4.81 1.46
N ASP A 161 2.19 -4.47 0.27
CA ASP A 161 1.01 -5.12 -0.31
C ASP A 161 0.93 -4.88 -1.84
N LEU A 162 0.01 -5.56 -2.52
CA LEU A 162 -0.46 -5.18 -3.85
C LEU A 162 -1.88 -4.58 -3.79
N GLY A 163 -2.20 -3.76 -4.77
CA GLY A 163 -3.56 -3.25 -4.94
C GLY A 163 -3.81 -2.71 -6.33
N ASP A 164 -5.05 -2.33 -6.60
CA ASP A 164 -5.46 -1.77 -7.89
C ASP A 164 -4.54 -0.60 -8.28
N ALA A 165 -3.88 -0.75 -9.43
CA ALA A 165 -2.91 0.21 -9.92
C ALA A 165 -3.52 1.59 -10.19
N SER A 166 -4.78 1.62 -10.65
CA SER A 166 -5.48 2.85 -10.96
C SER A 166 -5.87 3.63 -9.71
N VAL A 167 -6.25 2.92 -8.65
CA VAL A 167 -6.50 3.48 -7.31
C VAL A 167 -5.20 4.05 -6.75
N ASN A 168 -4.12 3.27 -6.76
CA ASN A 168 -2.81 3.71 -6.24
C ASN A 168 -2.31 4.96 -6.97
N GLN A 169 -2.38 4.98 -8.30
CA GLN A 169 -2.02 6.16 -9.09
C GLN A 169 -2.91 7.37 -8.79
N SER A 170 -4.21 7.15 -8.56
CA SER A 170 -5.15 8.21 -8.21
C SER A 170 -4.83 8.81 -6.84
N ILE A 171 -4.48 8.01 -5.84
CA ILE A 171 -4.07 8.51 -4.51
C ILE A 171 -2.71 9.21 -4.63
N GLY A 172 -1.74 8.55 -5.25
CA GLY A 172 -0.37 9.04 -5.43
C GLY A 172 -0.29 10.41 -6.10
N SER A 173 -1.10 10.65 -7.14
CA SER A 173 -1.15 11.93 -7.85
C SER A 173 -1.69 13.09 -7.01
N GLN A 174 -2.48 12.80 -5.97
CA GLN A 174 -3.12 13.84 -5.15
C GLN A 174 -2.25 14.34 -4.01
N TRP A 175 -1.19 13.62 -3.63
CA TRP A 175 -0.27 14.03 -2.56
C TRP A 175 0.33 15.42 -2.77
N LYS A 176 0.66 15.77 -4.02
CA LYS A 176 1.23 17.08 -4.39
C LYS A 176 0.16 18.16 -4.65
N THR A 177 -1.11 17.83 -4.45
CA THR A 177 -2.23 18.78 -4.58
C THR A 177 -2.69 19.26 -3.21
N ASN A 178 -3.30 20.44 -3.15
CA ASN A 178 -3.74 21.04 -1.90
C ASN A 178 -5.11 20.55 -1.40
N GLY A 179 -5.92 19.91 -2.26
CA GLY A 179 -7.23 19.40 -1.84
C GLY A 179 -8.19 20.48 -1.32
N GLY A 180 -7.98 21.75 -1.70
CA GLY A 180 -8.72 22.90 -1.17
C GLY A 180 -7.98 23.70 -0.10
N GLU A 181 -6.81 23.27 0.34
CA GLU A 181 -5.97 23.96 1.32
C GLU A 181 -5.01 24.99 0.69
N THR A 182 -4.27 25.72 1.52
CA THR A 182 -3.25 26.68 1.06
C THR A 182 -2.00 26.00 0.49
N LEU A 183 -1.61 24.85 1.05
CA LEU A 183 -0.42 24.10 0.66
C LEU A 183 -0.79 22.67 0.26
N SER A 184 0.13 21.94 -0.38
CA SER A 184 -0.12 20.54 -0.73
C SER A 184 -0.29 19.68 0.54
N ARG A 185 -0.96 18.54 0.42
CA ARG A 185 -1.14 17.59 1.54
C ARG A 185 0.20 17.23 2.18
N VAL A 186 1.21 16.94 1.36
CA VAL A 186 2.55 16.58 1.88
C VAL A 186 3.30 17.77 2.47
N ASP A 187 3.08 18.99 1.97
CA ASP A 187 3.73 20.17 2.57
C ASP A 187 3.14 20.50 3.94
N LEU A 188 1.83 20.32 4.12
CA LEU A 188 1.18 20.47 5.43
C LEU A 188 1.67 19.40 6.41
N MET A 189 1.79 18.15 5.96
CA MET A 189 2.39 17.09 6.77
C MET A 189 3.86 17.38 7.12
N ASP A 190 4.67 17.88 6.17
CA ASP A 190 6.05 18.30 6.41
C ASP A 190 6.13 19.40 7.49
N ILE A 191 5.16 20.33 7.53
CA ILE A 191 5.08 21.38 8.55
C ILE A 191 4.73 20.80 9.92
N GLU A 192 3.69 19.96 10.00
CA GLU A 192 3.25 19.40 11.28
C GLU A 192 4.30 18.44 11.87
N ALA A 193 4.98 17.66 11.03
CA ALA A 193 6.09 16.79 11.47
C ALA A 193 7.28 17.61 12.02
N LYS A 194 7.63 18.74 11.41
CA LYS A 194 8.68 19.64 11.91
C LYS A 194 8.34 20.25 13.26
N LYS A 195 7.09 20.71 13.43
CA LYS A 195 6.61 21.21 14.73
C LYS A 195 6.70 20.12 15.80
N ALA A 196 6.24 18.92 15.50
CA ALA A 196 6.30 17.79 16.42
C ALA A 196 7.75 17.39 16.76
N LEU A 197 8.67 17.43 15.79
CA LEU A 197 10.09 17.21 16.03
C LEU A 197 10.68 18.23 17.01
N GLU A 198 10.34 19.51 16.87
CA GLU A 198 10.80 20.59 17.76
C GLU A 198 10.18 20.51 19.17
N GLU A 199 8.89 20.19 19.27
CA GLU A 199 8.13 20.22 20.53
C GLU A 199 8.26 18.92 21.35
N LEU A 200 8.29 17.77 20.66
CA LEU A 200 8.14 16.44 21.28
C LEU A 200 9.38 15.55 21.05
N GLY A 201 10.25 15.91 20.09
CA GLY A 201 11.49 15.21 19.80
C GLY A 201 11.39 14.17 18.68
N PRO A 202 12.54 13.59 18.27
CA PRO A 202 12.68 12.82 17.04
C PRO A 202 11.93 11.50 17.01
N ASP A 203 11.74 10.85 18.16
CA ASP A 203 11.07 9.55 18.28
C ASP A 203 9.54 9.66 18.38
N THR A 204 9.00 10.88 18.29
CA THR A 204 7.54 11.11 18.24
C THR A 204 6.96 10.45 17.00
N LEU A 205 5.85 9.74 17.12
CA LEU A 205 5.20 9.09 15.98
C LEU A 205 4.35 10.08 15.18
N MET A 206 4.30 9.84 13.87
CA MET A 206 3.32 10.49 13.00
C MET A 206 1.89 10.10 13.40
N ASP A 207 0.93 11.01 13.23
CA ASP A 207 -0.49 10.76 13.45
C ASP A 207 -1.31 11.54 12.41
N VAL A 208 -1.57 10.89 11.27
CA VAL A 208 -2.36 11.45 10.17
C VAL A 208 -3.68 10.71 9.99
N ASP A 209 -4.66 11.42 9.43
CA ASP A 209 -5.97 10.89 9.04
C ASP A 209 -6.14 11.00 7.52
N LEU A 210 -6.12 9.87 6.82
CA LEU A 210 -6.35 9.79 5.39
C LEU A 210 -7.76 9.22 5.14
N HIS A 211 -8.56 9.94 4.37
CA HIS A 211 -9.92 9.53 4.05
C HIS A 211 -10.33 10.01 2.67
N ARG A 212 -11.27 9.30 2.05
CA ARG A 212 -11.86 9.69 0.78
C ARG A 212 -12.86 10.83 0.96
N CYS A 213 -13.01 11.67 -0.06
CA CYS A 213 -14.06 12.68 -0.08
C CYS A 213 -15.45 12.01 -0.16
N LYS A 214 -16.41 12.56 0.59
CA LYS A 214 -17.82 12.12 0.57
C LYS A 214 -18.63 12.83 -0.49
#